data_AF-A0A382CUY7-F1
#
_entry.id   AF-A0A382CUY7-F1
#
_cell.length_a   1.000
_cell.length_b   1.000
_cell.length_c   1.000
_cell.angle_alpha   90.00
_cell.angle_beta   90.00
_cell.angle_gamma   90.00
#
_symmetry.space_group_name_H-M   'P 1'
#
loop_
_entity.id
_entity.type
_entity.pdbx_description
1 polymer ?
#
loop_
_entity_poly.entity_id
_entity_poly.type
_entity_poly.pdbx_seq_one_letter_code
_entity_poly.pdbx_strand_id
1 'polypeptide(L)' 'MLKNSNILITGGTGSFGSAFVPLTLKKYKPKRLVVFSRDEMKQWEMSRAFQNDPRVR' A
#
# COMPACT_ATOMS: atom_id res chain seq x y z
N MET A 1 7.27 15.88 2.94
CA MET A 1 6.33 15.80 1.81
C MET A 1 5.26 14.72 1.97
N LEU A 2 5.57 13.48 2.37
CA LEU A 2 4.57 12.39 2.43
C LEU A 2 3.95 12.11 3.83
N LYS A 3 4.39 12.80 4.89
CA LYS A 3 3.80 12.64 6.23
C LYS A 3 2.35 13.09 6.24
N ASN A 4 1.47 12.30 6.86
CA ASN A 4 0.02 12.58 6.99
C ASN A 4 -0.72 12.78 5.65
N SER A 5 -0.15 12.29 4.55
CA SER A 5 -0.76 12.38 3.21
C SER A 5 -1.71 11.21 2.92
N ASN A 6 -2.59 11.38 1.93
CA ASN A 6 -3.36 10.30 1.32
C ASN A 6 -2.66 9.90 0.01
N ILE A 7 -2.32 8.62 -0.14
CA ILE A 7 -1.53 8.11 -1.27
C ILE A 7 -2.35 7.06 -2.02
N LEU A 8 -2.44 7.16 -3.34
CA LEU A 8 -2.96 6.12 -4.22
C LEU A 8 -1.81 5.53 -5.02
N ILE A 9 -1.70 4.20 -5.04
CA ILE A 9 -0.70 3.46 -5.81
C ILE A 9 -1.42 2.58 -6.81
N THR A 10 -1.32 2.91 -8.09
CA THR A 10 -1.82 2.09 -9.20
C THR A 10 -0.76 1.08 -9.64
N GLY A 11 -1.16 -0.16 -9.92
CA GLY A 11 -0.22 -1.27 -10.14
C GLY A 11 0.56 -1.65 -8.87
N GLY A 12 0.03 -1.32 -7.69
CA GLY A 12 0.75 -1.47 -6.42
C GLY A 12 1.04 -2.92 -6.01
N THR A 13 0.45 -3.92 -6.68
CA THR A 13 0.75 -5.33 -6.44
C THR A 13 1.97 -5.85 -7.21
N GLY A 14 2.58 -5.02 -8.08
CA GLY A 14 3.84 -5.34 -8.74
C GLY A 14 5.04 -5.23 -7.80
N SER A 15 6.23 -5.65 -8.28
CA SER A 15 7.46 -5.68 -7.48
C SER A 15 7.81 -4.35 -6.81
N PHE A 16 7.55 -3.24 -7.51
CA PHE A 16 7.75 -1.90 -6.95
C PHE A 16 6.83 -1.64 -5.76
N GLY A 17 5.53 -1.85 -5.91
CA GLY A 17 4.55 -1.54 -4.86
C GLY A 17 4.73 -2.42 -3.64
N SER A 18 5.03 -3.71 -3.82
CA SER A 18 5.35 -4.64 -2.72
C SER A 18 6.54 -4.18 -1.87
N ALA A 19 7.53 -3.49 -2.46
CA ALA A 19 8.65 -2.90 -1.73
C ALA A 19 8.34 -1.49 -1.19
N PHE A 20 7.61 -0.69 -1.96
CA PHE A 20 7.35 0.71 -1.66
C PHE A 20 6.34 0.91 -0.52
N VAL A 21 5.28 0.09 -0.46
CA VAL A 21 4.24 0.16 0.58
C VAL A 21 4.83 0.04 2.00
N PRO A 22 5.58 -1.03 2.36
CA PRO A 22 6.12 -1.15 3.72
C PRO A 22 7.13 -0.06 4.06
N LEU A 23 7.97 0.34 3.10
CA LEU A 23 8.93 1.43 3.28
C LEU A 23 8.22 2.76 3.56
N THR A 24 7.13 3.03 2.84
CA THR A 24 6.33 4.24 2.99
C THR A 24 5.61 4.29 4.33
N LEU A 25 5.01 3.16 4.74
CA LEU A 25 4.34 3.03 6.04
C LEU A 25 5.31 3.26 7.21
N LYS A 26 6.53 2.71 7.12
CA LYS A 26 7.57 2.84 8.14
C LYS A 26 8.18 4.25 8.19
N LYS A 27 8.58 4.80 7.04
CA LYS A 27 9.35 6.05 6.96
C LYS A 27 8.48 7.29 7.06
N TYR A 28 7.32 7.28 6.42
CA TYR A 28 6.52 8.50 6.23
C TYR A 28 5.23 8.54 7.03
N LYS A 29 4.72 7.41 7.55
CA LYS A 29 3.47 7.37 8.33
C LYS A 29 2.33 8.15 7.63
N PRO A 30 1.92 7.74 6.41
CA PRO A 30 0.82 8.39 5.71
C PRO A 30 -0.49 8.24 6.50
N LYS A 31 -1.45 9.13 6.23
CA LYS A 31 -2.80 9.05 6.81
C LYS A 31 -3.59 7.88 6.21
N ARG A 32 -3.43 7.68 4.90
CA ARG A 32 -4.08 6.62 4.13
C ARG A 32 -3.22 6.23 2.95
N LEU A 33 -3.17 4.95 2.64
CA LEU A 33 -2.50 4.37 1.48
C LEU A 33 -3.46 3.40 0.80
N VAL A 34 -3.84 3.69 -0.44
CA VAL A 34 -4.71 2.85 -1.26
C VAL A 34 -3.88 2.14 -2.30
N VAL A 35 -3.99 0.82 -2.40
CA VAL A 35 -3.34 0.03 -3.45
C VAL A 35 -4.39 -0.43 -4.44
N PHE A 36 -4.23 -0.07 -5.71
CA PHE A 36 -5.10 -0.47 -6.78
C PHE A 36 -4.33 -1.23 -7.85
N SER A 37 -4.80 -2.42 -8.23
CA SER A 37 -4.19 -3.23 -9.28
C SER A 37 -5.24 -4.08 -9.97
N ARG A 38 -4.88 -4.64 -11.14
CA ARG A 38 -5.77 -5.45 -11.99
C ARG A 38 -5.74 -6.95 -11.64
N ASP A 39 -4.66 -7.41 -11.02
CA ASP A 39 -4.46 -8.82 -10.67
C ASP A 39 -5.09 -9.10 -9.30
N GLU A 40 -6.24 -9.78 -9.32
CA GLU A 40 -7.05 -10.06 -8.13
C GLU A 40 -6.30 -10.92 -7.11
N MET A 41 -5.53 -11.91 -7.56
CA MET A 41 -4.80 -12.81 -6.66
C MET A 41 -3.74 -12.03 -5.88
N LYS A 42 -2.93 -11.22 -6.57
CA LYS A 42 -1.91 -10.41 -5.90
C LYS A 42 -2.51 -9.30 -5.04
N GLN A 43 -3.67 -8.77 -5.44
CA GLN A 43 -4.41 -7.81 -4.64
C GLN A 43 -4.89 -8.44 -3.33
N TRP A 44 -5.41 -9.66 -3.39
CA TRP A 44 -5.81 -10.43 -2.21
C TRP A 44 -4.63 -10.73 -1.28
N GLU A 45 -3.50 -11.19 -1.83
CA GLU A 45 -2.27 -11.43 -1.06
C GLU A 45 -1.80 -10.15 -0.34
N MET A 46 -1.78 -9.02 -1.05
CA MET A 46 -1.40 -7.73 -0.49
C MET A 46 -2.38 -7.28 0.60
N SER A 47 -3.69 -7.42 0.38
CA SER A 47 -4.70 -7.10 1.39
C SER A 47 -4.51 -7.95 2.65
N ARG A 48 -4.22 -9.24 2.51
CA ARG A 48 -3.94 -10.13 3.65
C ARG A 48 -2.66 -9.73 4.39
N ALA A 49 -1.62 -9.34 3.67
CA ALA A 49 -0.35 -8.90 4.26
C ALA A 49 -0.50 -7.63 5.13
N PHE A 50 -1.42 -6.74 4.78
CA PHE A 50 -1.66 -5.48 5.48
C PHE A 50 -2.99 -5.41 6.25
N GLN A 51 -3.67 -6.54 6.45
CA GLN A 51 -5.00 -6.61 7.09
C GLN A 51 -5.08 -5.95 8.49
N ASN A 52 -3.95 -5.90 9.21
CA ASN A 52 -3.86 -5.33 10.55
C ASN A 52 -3.43 -3.85 10.56
N ASP A 53 -3.13 -3.27 9.40
CA ASP A 53 -2.77 -1.86 9.29
C ASP A 53 -3.98 -1.04 8.80
N PRO A 54 -4.65 -0.28 9.67
CA PRO A 54 -5.88 0.44 9.32
C PRO A 54 -5.66 1.56 8.29
N ARG A 55 -4.39 1.89 7.97
CA ARG A 55 -4.03 2.91 6.99
C ARG A 55 -4.04 2.38 5.57
N VAL A 56 -3.92 1.06 5.38
CA VAL A 56 -3.86 0.43 4.06
C VAL A 56 -5.25 0.00 3.62
N ARG A 57 -5.58 0.28 2.36
CA ARG A 57 -6.87 0.00 1.72
C ARG A 57 -6.65 -0.59 0.33
#